data_AF-A0A1F4V8R4-F1
#
_entry.id   AF-A0A1F4V8R4-F1
#
_cell.length_a   1.000
_cell.length_b   1.000
_cell.length_c   1.000
_cell.angle_alpha   90.00
_cell.angle_beta   90.00
_cell.angle_gamma   90.00
#
_symmetry.space_group_name_H-M   'P 1'
#
loop_
_entity.id
_entity.type
_entity.pdbx_description
1 polymer ?
#
loop_
_entity_poly.entity_id
_entity_poly.type
_entity_poly.pdbx_seq_one_letter_code
_entity_poly.pdbx_strand_id
1 'polypeptide(L)'
;MNKQKVSLGILLLLTSLVLTACLPLINTQKQQSDTSESKPATGTSGQNNDQINNQQVSGSLLDMMKLNKKLTCNYTGKDDNGKTTFTTEMFVSGNKVRNNVRMTDNLDKTLESYMVSDGEWFYIWSNASDQGTKMKISEMENIMQETTKDINNQPTNNVDLNKVSEKFDFSCNTWNPDMSMFEVPSDITFIDLQETLDKLKDQLGGFKEAGCNACNMIQDANAKVECLKNLGC
;
A
#
# COMPACT_ATOMS: atom_id res chain seq x y z
N MET A 1 -9.66 17.05 -40.67
CA MET A 1 -9.21 18.46 -40.62
C MET A 1 -7.82 18.52 -40.04
N ASN A 2 -6.82 18.73 -40.90
CA ASN A 2 -5.43 19.02 -40.54
C ASN A 2 -5.33 20.40 -39.88
N LYS A 3 -4.52 20.53 -38.83
CA LYS A 3 -3.64 21.70 -38.65
C LYS A 3 -2.28 21.29 -38.08
N GLN A 4 -1.36 21.16 -39.01
CA GLN A 4 0.09 21.24 -38.89
C GLN A 4 0.43 22.76 -38.79
N LYS A 5 1.34 23.24 -37.94
CA LYS A 5 2.79 23.54 -38.09
C LYS A 5 3.10 24.59 -36.98
N VAL A 6 4.28 24.84 -36.40
CA VAL A 6 5.63 25.24 -36.90
C VAL A 6 6.49 25.33 -35.60
N SER A 7 7.54 24.53 -35.37
CA SER A 7 8.99 24.74 -35.64
C SER A 7 9.65 26.04 -35.11
N LEU A 8 10.74 25.92 -34.34
CA LEU A 8 11.96 26.76 -34.24
C LEU A 8 12.67 26.38 -32.91
N GLY A 9 13.96 26.07 -32.77
CA GLY A 9 15.14 25.95 -33.63
C GLY A 9 16.25 25.28 -32.77
N ILE A 10 17.03 24.34 -33.31
CA ILE A 10 18.39 24.49 -33.88
C ILE A 10 19.53 24.33 -32.84
N LEU A 11 20.56 23.58 -33.28
CA LEU A 11 22.00 23.57 -32.90
C LEU A 11 22.46 22.43 -31.95
N LEU A 12 23.04 21.34 -32.50
CA LEU A 12 24.51 21.06 -32.67
C LEU A 12 25.14 20.55 -31.35
N LEU A 13 25.81 19.40 -31.21
CA LEU A 13 26.85 18.73 -32.03
C LEU A 13 27.03 17.26 -31.59
N LEU A 14 27.50 16.42 -32.53
CA LEU A 14 28.62 15.45 -32.46
C LEU A 14 28.80 14.61 -31.17
N THR A 15 28.99 13.29 -31.18
CA THR A 15 29.81 12.44 -32.04
C THR A 15 29.37 10.98 -31.90
N SER A 16 29.34 10.26 -33.02
CA SER A 16 29.53 8.81 -33.10
C SER A 16 30.84 8.38 -32.45
N LEU A 17 30.85 7.29 -31.68
CA LEU A 17 31.99 6.38 -31.66
C LEU A 17 31.51 4.93 -31.65
N VAL A 18 32.23 4.13 -32.42
CA VAL A 18 31.86 2.88 -33.05
C VAL A 18 32.46 1.72 -32.25
N LEU A 19 31.81 0.55 -32.34
CA LEU A 19 32.22 -0.82 -32.03
C LEU A 19 33.70 -1.06 -31.66
N THR A 20 34.00 -1.98 -30.72
CA THR A 20 34.48 -3.35 -31.02
C THR A 20 34.85 -4.15 -29.77
N ALA A 21 34.65 -5.46 -29.88
CA ALA A 21 35.00 -6.52 -28.93
C ALA A 21 36.52 -6.71 -28.76
N CYS A 22 36.93 -7.29 -27.63
CA CYS A 22 37.85 -8.44 -27.54
C CYS A 22 38.22 -8.76 -26.07
N LEU A 23 37.79 -9.92 -25.58
CA LEU A 23 38.55 -10.73 -24.61
C LEU A 23 39.70 -11.42 -25.38
N PRO A 24 40.87 -11.78 -24.78
CA PRO A 24 40.92 -12.99 -23.96
C PRO A 24 42.06 -13.16 -22.89
N LEU A 25 41.81 -14.16 -22.01
CA LEU A 25 42.72 -15.16 -21.41
C LEU A 25 43.76 -14.76 -20.33
N ILE A 26 43.72 -15.52 -19.21
CA ILE A 26 44.78 -16.40 -18.64
C ILE A 26 44.44 -16.64 -17.13
N ASN A 27 43.89 -17.82 -16.79
CA ASN A 27 44.56 -18.93 -16.07
C ASN A 27 44.43 -18.78 -14.53
N THR A 28 43.91 -19.73 -13.75
CA THR A 28 44.64 -20.94 -13.34
C THR A 28 43.74 -21.87 -12.52
N GLN A 29 43.84 -23.17 -12.83
CA GLN A 29 43.62 -24.37 -12.02
C GLN A 29 42.22 -24.93 -11.69
N LYS A 30 42.23 -26.25 -11.73
CA LYS A 30 41.17 -27.26 -11.79
C LYS A 30 41.45 -28.26 -10.65
N GLN A 31 40.43 -29.07 -10.33
CA GLN A 31 40.36 -30.24 -9.42
C GLN A 31 39.91 -29.89 -8.00
N GLN A 32 38.71 -30.25 -7.52
CA GLN A 32 37.94 -31.50 -7.49
C GLN A 32 38.21 -32.35 -6.23
N SER A 33 37.19 -32.34 -5.36
CA SER A 33 36.63 -33.39 -4.51
C SER A 33 37.54 -34.28 -3.67
N ASP A 34 37.30 -34.27 -2.36
CA ASP A 34 37.16 -35.52 -1.61
C ASP A 34 35.98 -35.47 -0.64
N THR A 35 35.24 -36.56 -0.69
CA THR A 35 34.03 -36.87 0.08
C THR A 35 34.49 -37.59 1.35
N SER A 36 33.98 -37.23 2.52
CA SER A 36 34.09 -38.08 3.71
C SER A 36 32.80 -37.99 4.52
N GLU A 37 32.07 -39.08 4.42
CA GLU A 37 30.84 -39.42 5.12
C GLU A 37 31.19 -39.92 6.53
N SER A 38 30.63 -39.30 7.57
CA SER A 38 30.40 -39.98 8.85
C SER A 38 29.19 -39.37 9.58
N LYS A 39 28.31 -40.25 10.03
CA LYS A 39 27.13 -40.04 10.89
C LYS A 39 27.04 -41.30 11.80
N PRO A 40 26.33 -41.33 12.95
CA PRO A 40 25.79 -40.27 13.83
C PRO A 40 26.30 -40.37 15.29
N ALA A 41 26.17 -39.28 16.06
CA ALA A 41 25.84 -39.37 17.48
C ALA A 41 24.96 -38.19 17.91
N THR A 42 23.83 -38.56 18.52
CA THR A 42 22.71 -37.74 18.99
C THR A 42 23.03 -37.07 20.33
N GLY A 43 22.62 -35.81 20.52
CA GLY A 43 22.72 -35.12 21.81
C GLY A 43 22.27 -33.64 21.76
N THR A 44 20.97 -33.44 21.94
CA THR A 44 20.18 -32.21 21.88
C THR A 44 20.53 -31.13 22.92
N SER A 45 20.58 -29.87 22.50
CA SER A 45 19.86 -28.74 23.14
C SER A 45 19.81 -27.57 22.16
N GLY A 46 18.67 -27.43 21.48
CA GLY A 46 18.43 -26.38 20.50
C GLY A 46 18.10 -25.05 21.17
N GLN A 47 18.89 -24.03 20.86
CA GLN A 47 18.40 -22.68 20.68
C GLN A 47 18.44 -22.40 19.18
N ASN A 48 17.30 -22.58 18.52
CA ASN A 48 17.11 -22.06 17.17
C ASN A 48 17.08 -20.54 17.29
N ASN A 49 18.25 -19.92 17.10
CA ASN A 49 18.33 -18.55 16.65
C ASN A 49 18.06 -18.61 15.15
N ASP A 50 16.77 -18.68 14.77
CA ASP A 50 16.34 -18.61 13.38
C ASP A 50 16.54 -17.17 12.88
N GLN A 51 17.80 -16.78 12.68
CA GLN A 51 18.15 -15.64 11.86
C GLN A 51 17.92 -16.04 10.40
N ILE A 52 16.69 -15.87 9.94
CA ILE A 52 16.36 -15.98 8.52
C ILE A 52 16.72 -14.64 7.87
N ASN A 53 17.74 -14.66 7.02
CA ASN A 53 18.16 -13.53 6.20
C ASN A 53 17.68 -13.73 4.76
N ASN A 54 17.10 -12.68 4.18
CA ASN A 54 16.69 -12.56 2.79
C ASN A 54 15.63 -13.60 2.34
N GLN A 55 14.51 -13.67 3.07
CA GLN A 55 13.35 -14.45 2.67
C GLN A 55 12.44 -13.63 1.76
N GLN A 56 12.02 -14.19 0.62
CA GLN A 56 10.93 -13.61 -0.15
C GLN A 56 9.60 -13.91 0.55
N VAL A 57 8.81 -12.87 0.80
CA VAL A 57 7.48 -12.99 1.39
C VAL A 57 6.49 -12.27 0.47
N SER A 58 5.57 -13.04 -0.11
CA SER A 58 4.50 -12.50 -0.94
C SER A 58 3.24 -12.32 -0.11
N GLY A 59 2.63 -11.13 -0.14
CA GLY A 59 1.35 -10.91 0.51
C GLY A 59 0.97 -9.44 0.61
N SER A 60 -0.24 -9.22 1.09
CA SER A 60 -0.73 -7.89 1.43
C SER A 60 -0.22 -7.44 2.80
N LEU A 61 -0.40 -6.17 3.13
CA LEU A 61 -0.05 -5.63 4.44
C LEU A 61 -0.74 -6.39 5.58
N LEU A 62 -2.01 -6.74 5.40
CA LEU A 62 -2.80 -7.52 6.36
C LEU A 62 -2.28 -8.95 6.52
N ASP A 63 -1.86 -9.57 5.41
CA ASP A 63 -1.22 -10.89 5.47
C ASP A 63 0.03 -10.81 6.36
N MET A 64 0.81 -9.73 6.26
CA MET A 64 2.02 -9.55 7.05
C MET A 64 1.74 -9.45 8.56
N MET A 65 0.65 -8.77 8.97
CA MET A 65 0.22 -8.74 10.38
C MET A 65 -0.16 -10.13 10.92
N LYS A 66 -0.70 -10.98 10.06
CA LYS A 66 -1.16 -12.34 10.42
C LYS A 66 -0.01 -13.34 10.52
N LEU A 67 1.17 -13.02 10.01
CA LEU A 67 2.35 -13.90 10.10
C LEU A 67 2.84 -14.10 11.54
N ASN A 68 2.55 -13.16 12.45
CA ASN A 68 3.03 -13.18 13.84
C ASN A 68 4.56 -13.36 13.93
N LYS A 69 5.30 -12.72 13.01
CA LYS A 69 6.77 -12.76 12.93
C LYS A 69 7.38 -11.41 13.30
N LYS A 70 8.69 -11.40 13.46
CA LYS A 70 9.50 -10.18 13.64
C LYS A 70 10.33 -9.98 12.38
N LEU A 71 9.85 -9.14 11.46
CA LEU A 71 10.48 -8.94 10.15
C LEU A 71 10.69 -7.46 9.82
N THR A 72 11.80 -7.15 9.15
CA THR A 72 11.93 -5.96 8.30
C THR A 72 11.81 -6.39 6.86
N CYS A 73 10.95 -5.75 6.08
CA CYS A 73 10.63 -6.11 4.72
C CYS A 73 10.78 -4.89 3.81
N ASN A 74 11.45 -5.05 2.69
CA ASN A 74 11.67 -3.99 1.72
C ASN A 74 11.08 -4.38 0.36
N TYR A 75 10.58 -3.38 -0.36
CA TYR A 75 10.08 -3.53 -1.71
C TYR A 75 10.36 -2.27 -2.52
N THR A 76 10.75 -2.44 -3.78
CA THR A 76 10.92 -1.35 -4.73
C THR A 76 10.27 -1.75 -6.04
N GLY A 77 9.46 -0.86 -6.61
CA GLY A 77 8.90 -1.05 -7.93
C GLY A 77 8.53 0.27 -8.60
N LYS A 78 7.82 0.16 -9.71
CA LYS A 78 7.38 1.30 -10.50
C LYS A 78 5.90 1.19 -10.82
N ASP A 79 5.25 2.32 -11.02
CA ASP A 79 3.88 2.35 -11.55
C ASP A 79 3.82 1.76 -12.97
N ASP A 80 2.60 1.50 -13.45
CA ASP A 80 2.37 0.86 -14.76
C ASP A 80 3.01 1.63 -15.93
N ASN A 81 3.15 2.95 -15.78
CA ASN A 81 3.73 3.82 -16.79
C ASN A 81 5.26 3.96 -16.66
N GLY A 82 5.87 3.35 -15.64
CA GLY A 82 7.29 3.43 -15.33
C GLY A 82 7.79 4.81 -14.90
N LYS A 83 6.88 5.74 -14.61
CA LYS A 83 7.15 7.16 -14.32
C LYS A 83 7.36 7.42 -12.84
N THR A 84 6.72 6.63 -11.98
CA THR A 84 6.82 6.77 -10.54
C THR A 84 7.53 5.56 -9.98
N THR A 85 8.59 5.77 -9.19
CA THR A 85 9.22 4.71 -8.40
C THR A 85 8.65 4.75 -6.99
N PHE A 86 8.27 3.61 -6.44
CA PHE A 86 7.91 3.48 -5.04
C PHE A 86 8.92 2.58 -4.32
N THR A 87 9.32 3.01 -3.13
CA THR A 87 10.15 2.24 -2.20
C THR A 87 9.38 2.11 -0.89
N THR A 88 9.26 0.88 -0.39
CA THR A 88 8.51 0.54 0.81
C THR A 88 9.46 -0.09 1.82
N GLU A 89 9.45 0.44 3.03
CA GLU A 89 10.11 -0.14 4.21
C GLU A 89 9.04 -0.53 5.22
N MET A 90 8.93 -1.81 5.51
CA MET A 90 7.94 -2.36 6.43
C MET A 90 8.62 -3.02 7.62
N PHE A 91 8.09 -2.77 8.81
CA PHE A 91 8.52 -3.34 10.08
C PHE A 91 7.35 -4.09 10.69
N VAL A 92 7.56 -5.35 11.04
CA VAL A 92 6.54 -6.25 11.59
C VAL A 92 7.03 -6.78 12.92
N SER A 93 6.17 -6.73 13.94
CA SER A 93 6.40 -7.35 15.25
C SER A 93 5.08 -7.87 15.81
N GLY A 94 4.81 -9.16 15.58
CA GLY A 94 3.55 -9.77 15.99
C GLY A 94 2.39 -9.19 15.19
N ASN A 95 1.40 -8.59 15.88
CA ASN A 95 0.26 -7.91 15.26
C ASN A 95 0.51 -6.41 14.99
N LYS A 96 1.69 -5.87 15.34
CA LYS A 96 2.05 -4.47 15.06
C LYS A 96 2.80 -4.37 13.75
N VAL A 97 2.47 -3.36 12.95
CA VAL A 97 3.14 -3.08 11.68
C VAL A 97 3.40 -1.59 11.54
N ARG A 98 4.58 -1.24 11.03
CA ARG A 98 4.88 0.08 10.49
C ARG A 98 5.22 -0.07 9.02
N ASN A 99 4.72 0.82 8.19
CA ASN A 99 5.04 0.87 6.77
C ASN A 99 5.35 2.31 6.38
N ASN A 100 6.53 2.53 5.80
CA ASN A 100 6.93 3.79 5.21
C ASN A 100 7.00 3.60 3.70
N VAL A 101 6.30 4.43 2.94
CA VAL A 101 6.36 4.44 1.48
C VAL A 101 6.89 5.79 1.02
N ARG A 102 7.94 5.76 0.21
CA ARG A 102 8.39 6.93 -0.55
C ARG A 102 8.07 6.72 -2.02
N MET A 103 7.40 7.70 -2.61
CA MET A 103 7.10 7.77 -4.03
C MET A 103 7.92 8.89 -4.65
N THR A 104 8.61 8.60 -5.75
CA THR A 104 9.40 9.59 -6.51
C THR A 104 8.94 9.60 -7.96
N ASP A 105 8.52 10.77 -8.46
CA ASP A 105 8.14 10.95 -9.85
C ASP A 105 9.37 11.14 -10.77
N ASN A 106 9.13 11.25 -12.07
CA ASN A 106 10.17 11.45 -13.08
C ASN A 106 10.78 12.87 -13.10
N LEU A 107 10.30 13.77 -12.25
CA LEU A 107 10.82 15.11 -12.02
C LEU A 107 11.50 15.21 -10.64
N ASP A 108 11.82 14.06 -10.02
CA ASP A 108 12.42 13.92 -8.70
C ASP A 108 11.60 14.53 -7.55
N LYS A 109 10.29 14.75 -7.75
CA LYS A 109 9.40 15.14 -6.65
C LYS A 109 9.07 13.93 -5.81
N THR A 110 9.14 14.11 -4.50
CA THR A 110 8.91 13.04 -3.53
C THR A 110 7.65 13.29 -2.72
N LEU A 111 6.89 12.22 -2.50
CA LEU A 111 5.79 12.13 -1.55
C LEU A 111 6.08 10.97 -0.61
N GLU A 112 6.00 11.21 0.69
CA GLU A 112 6.15 10.15 1.69
C GLU A 112 4.81 9.92 2.37
N SER A 113 4.45 8.66 2.48
CA SER A 113 3.29 8.21 3.27
C SER A 113 3.74 7.22 4.31
N TYR A 114 3.06 7.26 5.44
CA TYR A 114 3.39 6.45 6.58
C TYR A 114 2.13 5.77 7.07
N MET A 115 2.31 4.57 7.57
CA MET A 115 1.28 3.80 8.20
C MET A 115 1.84 3.15 9.46
N VAL A 116 1.05 3.17 10.53
CA VAL A 116 1.33 2.41 11.74
C VAL A 116 0.07 1.72 12.22
N SER A 117 0.22 0.51 12.75
CA SER A 117 -0.81 -0.16 13.52
C SER A 117 -0.30 -0.44 14.92
N ASP A 118 -1.08 -0.01 15.90
CA ASP A 118 -0.85 -0.32 17.32
C ASP A 118 -1.44 -1.68 17.73
N GLY A 119 -2.09 -2.39 16.80
CA GLY A 119 -2.75 -3.67 17.02
C GLY A 119 -4.26 -3.59 17.26
N GLU A 120 -4.84 -2.40 17.40
CA GLU A 120 -6.29 -2.16 17.43
C GLU A 120 -6.72 -1.24 16.28
N TRP A 121 -5.96 -0.18 16.06
CA TRP A 121 -6.19 0.83 15.04
C TRP A 121 -5.09 0.79 13.96
N PHE A 122 -5.48 1.26 12.79
CA PHE A 122 -4.58 1.64 11.70
C PHE A 122 -4.58 3.14 11.56
N TYR A 123 -3.39 3.72 11.39
CA TYR A 123 -3.16 5.15 11.24
C TYR A 123 -2.38 5.38 9.95
N ILE A 124 -2.85 6.29 9.12
CA ILE A 124 -2.23 6.62 7.83
C ILE A 124 -2.09 8.14 7.74
N TRP A 125 -0.91 8.61 7.35
CA TRP A 125 -0.65 10.03 7.11
C TRP A 125 0.44 10.19 6.05
N SER A 126 0.75 11.44 5.69
CA SER A 126 1.79 11.75 4.72
C SER A 126 2.60 12.97 5.16
N ASN A 127 3.75 13.19 4.54
CA ASN A 127 4.53 14.41 4.77
C ASN A 127 3.90 15.67 4.15
N ALA A 128 2.78 15.54 3.42
CA ALA A 128 2.09 16.66 2.78
C ALA A 128 1.08 17.38 3.69
N SER A 129 0.74 16.80 4.85
CA SER A 129 -0.25 17.36 5.79
C SER A 129 0.04 16.89 7.22
N ASP A 130 -0.34 17.72 8.20
CA ASP A 130 -0.40 17.40 9.63
C ASP A 130 -1.66 16.60 10.02
N GLN A 131 -2.49 16.25 9.04
CA GLN A 131 -3.68 15.42 9.21
C GLN A 131 -3.43 14.01 8.67
N GLY A 132 -3.95 13.05 9.41
CA GLY A 132 -4.01 11.65 9.01
C GLY A 132 -5.42 11.10 9.17
N THR A 133 -5.60 9.86 8.75
CA THR A 133 -6.83 9.10 8.97
C THR A 133 -6.55 7.89 9.83
N LYS A 134 -7.52 7.49 10.64
CA LYS A 134 -7.48 6.25 11.38
C LYS A 134 -8.74 5.41 11.16
N MET A 135 -8.62 4.10 11.29
CA MET A 135 -9.75 3.18 11.34
C MET A 135 -9.43 1.96 12.20
N LYS A 136 -10.45 1.26 12.71
CA LYS A 136 -10.22 0.00 13.43
C LYS A 136 -9.83 -1.10 12.47
N ILE A 137 -8.90 -1.97 12.88
CA ILE A 137 -8.52 -3.15 12.09
C ILE A 137 -9.74 -4.03 11.80
N SER A 138 -10.62 -4.22 12.78
CA SER A 138 -11.83 -5.04 12.62
C SER A 138 -12.78 -4.52 11.54
N GLU A 139 -12.87 -3.20 11.39
CA GLU A 139 -13.71 -2.58 10.37
C GLU A 139 -13.09 -2.72 8.98
N MET A 140 -11.77 -2.56 8.88
CA MET A 140 -11.04 -2.79 7.64
C MET A 140 -11.20 -4.23 7.14
N GLU A 141 -11.13 -5.22 8.03
CA GLU A 141 -11.36 -6.62 7.69
C GLU A 141 -12.79 -6.89 7.22
N ASN A 142 -13.79 -6.20 7.79
CA ASN A 142 -15.18 -6.30 7.35
C ASN A 142 -15.36 -5.70 5.94
N ILE A 143 -14.82 -4.50 5.72
CA ILE A 143 -14.88 -3.84 4.41
C ILE A 143 -14.25 -4.75 3.35
N MET A 144 -13.07 -5.29 3.59
CA MET A 144 -12.40 -6.17 2.61
C MET A 144 -13.15 -7.47 2.31
N GLN A 145 -13.91 -8.00 3.26
CA GLN A 145 -14.78 -9.17 3.02
C GLN A 145 -16.01 -8.78 2.18
N GLU A 146 -16.54 -7.58 2.37
CA GLU A 146 -17.68 -7.05 1.63
C GLU A 146 -17.28 -6.63 0.20
N THR A 147 -16.09 -6.05 -0.02
CA THR A 147 -15.57 -5.58 -1.32
C THR A 147 -15.34 -6.71 -2.34
N THR A 148 -15.40 -7.99 -1.95
CA THR A 148 -15.50 -9.10 -2.90
C THR A 148 -16.83 -9.14 -3.69
N LYS A 149 -17.77 -8.24 -3.40
CA LYS A 149 -19.02 -8.03 -4.13
C LYS A 149 -19.22 -6.53 -4.40
N ASP A 150 -18.96 -6.11 -5.64
CA ASP A 150 -19.37 -4.81 -6.20
C ASP A 150 -18.81 -3.52 -5.56
N ILE A 151 -17.58 -3.13 -5.92
CA ILE A 151 -17.23 -1.70 -6.02
C ILE A 151 -16.51 -1.44 -7.36
N ASN A 152 -17.29 -1.44 -8.44
CA ASN A 152 -16.92 -0.69 -9.63
C ASN A 152 -17.59 0.69 -9.51
N ASN A 153 -16.78 1.75 -9.39
CA ASN A 153 -17.15 3.17 -9.52
C ASN A 153 -17.68 3.89 -8.26
N GLN A 154 -16.79 4.17 -7.29
CA GLN A 154 -16.95 5.41 -6.52
C GLN A 154 -15.60 6.13 -6.36
N PRO A 155 -15.46 7.38 -6.85
CA PRO A 155 -14.24 8.15 -6.68
C PRO A 155 -14.22 8.76 -5.28
N THR A 156 -13.47 8.16 -4.34
CA THR A 156 -13.12 8.81 -3.08
C THR A 156 -11.73 9.43 -3.23
N ASN A 157 -11.64 10.75 -3.11
CA ASN A 157 -10.37 11.50 -3.17
C ASN A 157 -9.44 11.27 -1.97
N ASN A 158 -9.64 10.22 -1.18
CA ASN A 158 -8.85 9.93 0.01
C ASN A 158 -8.65 8.41 0.13
N VAL A 159 -7.39 8.05 0.42
CA VAL A 159 -6.85 6.71 0.71
C VAL A 159 -7.39 5.61 -0.21
N ASP A 160 -6.59 5.23 -1.21
CA ASP A 160 -6.88 4.05 -2.03
C ASP A 160 -6.73 2.78 -1.18
N LEU A 161 -7.82 2.38 -0.50
CA LEU A 161 -7.88 1.21 0.36
C LEU A 161 -7.58 -0.10 -0.40
N ASN A 162 -7.68 -0.10 -1.74
CA ASN A 162 -7.30 -1.24 -2.56
C ASN A 162 -5.82 -1.60 -2.39
N LYS A 163 -4.96 -0.61 -2.08
CA LYS A 163 -3.52 -0.81 -1.86
C LYS A 163 -3.20 -1.57 -0.58
N VAL A 164 -4.12 -1.60 0.39
CA VAL A 164 -3.96 -2.44 1.60
C VAL A 164 -4.15 -3.91 1.29
N SER A 165 -4.94 -4.22 0.25
CA SER A 165 -5.24 -5.58 -0.24
C SER A 165 -4.28 -6.05 -1.33
N GLU A 166 -3.53 -5.12 -1.94
CA GLU A 166 -2.56 -5.41 -2.97
C GLU A 166 -1.43 -6.29 -2.42
N LYS A 167 -1.01 -7.28 -3.21
CA LYS A 167 0.05 -8.21 -2.83
C LYS A 167 1.36 -7.75 -3.42
N PHE A 168 2.39 -7.72 -2.58
CA PHE A 168 3.74 -7.40 -3.00
C PHE A 168 4.70 -8.54 -2.63
N ASP A 169 5.77 -8.67 -3.42
CA ASP A 169 6.85 -9.62 -3.18
C ASP A 169 7.98 -8.93 -2.41
N PHE A 170 7.88 -8.97 -1.08
CA PHE A 170 8.83 -8.33 -0.18
C PHE A 170 10.09 -9.16 0.01
N SER A 171 11.24 -8.50 0.08
CA SER A 171 12.48 -9.08 0.60
C SER A 171 12.58 -8.79 2.10
N CYS A 172 12.53 -9.84 2.91
CA CYS A 172 12.43 -9.74 4.37
C CYS A 172 13.63 -10.32 5.10
N ASN A 173 13.95 -9.71 6.24
CA ASN A 173 14.96 -10.18 7.19
C ASN A 173 14.38 -10.24 8.60
N THR A 174 14.87 -11.17 9.40
CA THR A 174 14.56 -11.20 10.83
C THR A 174 15.24 -10.02 11.53
N TRP A 175 14.57 -9.42 12.51
CA TRP A 175 15.12 -8.30 13.28
C TRP A 175 14.69 -8.37 14.74
N ASN A 176 15.36 -7.57 15.59
CA ASN A 176 14.96 -7.35 16.97
C ASN A 176 14.15 -6.03 17.05
N PRO A 177 12.82 -6.08 17.29
CA PRO A 177 11.98 -4.90 17.21
C PRO A 177 12.32 -3.85 18.26
N ASP A 178 12.39 -2.59 17.82
CA ASP A 178 12.23 -1.42 18.68
C ASP A 178 10.74 -1.06 18.72
N MET A 179 10.14 -1.19 19.91
CA MET A 179 8.70 -0.95 20.08
C MET A 179 8.29 0.51 19.88
N SER A 180 9.22 1.46 20.05
CA SER A 180 8.95 2.89 19.85
C SER A 180 8.60 3.23 18.39
N MET A 181 9.05 2.41 17.42
CA MET A 181 8.71 2.64 16.02
C MET A 181 7.23 2.41 15.68
N PHE A 182 6.51 1.71 16.55
CA PHE A 182 5.07 1.46 16.40
C PHE A 182 4.21 2.46 17.17
N GLU A 183 4.82 3.46 17.81
CA GLU A 183 4.08 4.53 18.45
C GLU A 183 3.48 5.46 17.39
N VAL A 184 2.26 5.92 17.68
CA VAL A 184 1.53 6.86 16.85
C VAL A 184 2.11 8.27 17.09
N PRO A 185 2.47 9.02 16.05
CA PRO A 185 2.97 10.38 16.22
C PRO A 185 1.92 11.29 16.86
N SER A 186 2.34 12.08 17.86
CA SER A 186 1.45 12.99 18.61
C SER A 186 1.23 14.34 17.91
N ASP A 187 2.07 14.65 16.92
CA ASP A 187 2.01 15.85 16.08
C ASP A 187 1.03 15.73 14.90
N ILE A 188 0.48 14.53 14.66
CA ILE A 188 -0.50 14.29 13.60
C ILE A 188 -1.91 14.19 14.18
N THR A 189 -2.84 14.95 13.60
CA THR A 189 -4.26 14.87 13.96
C THR A 189 -4.96 13.80 13.12
N PHE A 190 -5.47 12.75 13.76
CA PHE A 190 -6.12 11.65 13.06
C PHE A 190 -7.64 11.78 13.05
N ILE A 191 -8.21 11.85 11.84
CA ILE A 191 -9.65 11.79 11.60
C ILE A 191 -10.09 10.33 11.59
N ASP A 192 -11.11 10.01 12.38
CA ASP A 192 -11.72 8.69 12.37
C ASP A 192 -12.58 8.52 11.10
N LEU A 193 -12.14 7.61 10.22
CA LEU A 193 -12.81 7.39 8.94
C LEU A 193 -14.20 6.78 9.14
N GLN A 194 -14.38 5.88 10.11
CA GLN A 194 -15.66 5.23 10.36
C GLN A 194 -16.67 6.23 10.91
N GLU A 195 -16.27 7.04 11.88
CA GLU A 195 -17.12 8.12 12.40
C GLU A 195 -17.53 9.10 11.29
N THR A 196 -16.60 9.40 10.38
CA THR A 196 -16.87 10.28 9.22
C THR A 196 -17.89 9.64 8.27
N LEU A 197 -17.74 8.35 7.97
CA LEU A 197 -18.66 7.60 7.11
C LEU A 197 -20.05 7.49 7.74
N ASP A 198 -20.14 7.25 9.05
CA ASP A 198 -21.43 7.15 9.74
C ASP A 198 -22.15 8.49 9.80
N LYS A 199 -21.42 9.59 10.08
CA LYS A 199 -21.97 10.95 9.96
C LYS A 199 -22.49 11.24 8.55
N LEU A 200 -21.76 10.81 7.52
CA LEU A 200 -22.18 10.99 6.13
C LEU A 200 -23.46 10.18 5.83
N LYS A 201 -23.55 8.93 6.30
CA LYS A 201 -24.75 8.10 6.17
C LYS A 201 -25.95 8.73 6.87
N ASP A 202 -25.77 9.25 8.08
CA ASP A 202 -26.83 9.92 8.84
C ASP A 202 -27.32 11.18 8.12
N GLN A 203 -26.39 11.98 7.58
CA GLN A 203 -26.73 13.16 6.78
C GLN A 203 -27.51 12.77 5.52
N LEU A 204 -27.05 11.78 4.77
CA LEU A 204 -27.74 11.27 3.57
C LEU A 204 -29.11 10.67 3.91
N GLY A 205 -29.22 9.95 5.04
CA GLY A 205 -30.48 9.43 5.57
C GLY A 205 -31.46 10.56 5.90
N GLY A 206 -30.97 11.61 6.57
CA GLY A 206 -31.75 12.82 6.85
C GLY A 206 -32.19 13.56 5.58
N PHE A 207 -31.35 13.63 4.55
CA PHE A 207 -31.74 14.19 3.25
C PHE A 207 -32.81 13.34 2.56
N LYS A 208 -32.68 12.01 2.60
CA LYS A 208 -33.69 11.09 2.07
C LYS A 208 -35.03 11.28 2.79
N GLU A 209 -35.02 11.29 4.11
CA GLU A 209 -36.23 11.49 4.93
C GLU A 209 -36.87 12.85 4.68
N ALA A 210 -36.09 13.93 4.66
CA ALA A 210 -36.58 15.27 4.32
C ALA A 210 -37.18 15.32 2.91
N GLY A 211 -36.56 14.64 1.94
CA GLY A 211 -37.08 14.49 0.59
C GLY A 211 -38.40 13.72 0.54
N CYS A 212 -38.52 12.58 1.23
CA CYS A 212 -39.77 11.83 1.34
C CYS A 212 -40.89 12.68 1.96
N ASN A 213 -40.56 13.45 3.00
CA ASN A 213 -41.51 14.35 3.65
C ASN A 213 -41.96 15.50 2.73
N ALA A 214 -41.04 16.06 1.92
CA ALA A 214 -41.39 17.04 0.91
C ALA A 214 -42.29 16.45 -0.19
N CYS A 215 -42.02 15.24 -0.67
CA CYS A 215 -42.90 14.55 -1.62
C CYS A 215 -44.33 14.39 -1.07
N ASN A 216 -44.47 14.17 0.25
CA ASN A 216 -45.78 14.03 0.88
C ASN A 216 -46.64 15.31 0.86
N MET A 217 -46.02 16.49 0.67
CA MET A 217 -46.69 17.79 0.58
C MET A 217 -47.17 18.13 -0.85
N ILE A 218 -46.80 17.33 -1.85
CA ILE A 218 -47.24 17.52 -3.24
C ILE A 218 -48.74 17.18 -3.34
N GLN A 219 -49.53 18.13 -3.85
CA GLN A 219 -50.97 17.98 -4.00
C GLN A 219 -51.37 17.13 -5.21
N ASP A 220 -50.59 17.19 -6.29
CA ASP A 220 -50.81 16.35 -7.46
C ASP A 220 -50.45 14.90 -7.15
N ALA A 221 -51.43 13.99 -7.29
CA ALA A 221 -51.28 12.60 -6.90
C ALA A 221 -50.23 11.85 -7.72
N ASN A 222 -50.12 12.15 -9.02
CA ASN A 222 -49.17 11.47 -9.90
C ASN A 222 -47.75 11.95 -9.64
N ALA A 223 -47.56 13.26 -9.49
CA ALA A 223 -46.27 13.87 -9.15
C ALA A 223 -45.78 13.43 -7.77
N LYS A 224 -46.68 13.25 -6.80
CA LYS A 224 -46.36 12.68 -5.48
C LYS A 224 -45.83 11.25 -5.59
N VAL A 225 -46.54 10.39 -6.32
CA VAL A 225 -46.15 8.98 -6.52
C VAL A 225 -44.80 8.87 -7.22
N GLU A 226 -44.56 9.70 -8.23
CA GLU A 226 -43.29 9.73 -8.95
C GLU A 226 -42.13 10.24 -8.07
N CYS A 227 -42.37 11.29 -7.27
CA CYS A 227 -41.40 11.83 -6.33
C CYS A 227 -40.96 10.79 -5.28
N LEU A 228 -41.91 10.11 -4.64
CA LEU A 228 -41.62 9.06 -3.65
C LEU A 228 -40.81 7.94 -4.28
N LYS A 229 -41.28 7.41 -5.42
CA LYS A 229 -40.63 6.33 -6.15
C LYS A 229 -39.17 6.66 -6.50
N ASN A 230 -38.91 7.87 -6.99
CA ASN A 230 -37.56 8.29 -7.40
C ASN A 230 -36.60 8.43 -6.22
N LEU A 231 -37.11 8.81 -5.04
CA LEU A 231 -36.31 8.90 -3.82
C LEU A 231 -36.23 7.57 -3.05
N GLY A 232 -36.89 6.51 -3.52
CA GLY A 232 -36.93 5.22 -2.82
C GLY A 232 -37.64 5.33 -1.46
N CYS A 233 -38.65 6.19 -1.43
CA CYS A 233 -39.77 6.19 -0.50
C CYS A 233 -40.95 5.49 -1.21
#